data_AF-A0A9W6RTZ2-F1
#
_entry.id   AF-A0A9W6RTZ2-F1
#
_cell.length_a   1.000
_cell.length_b   1.000
_cell.length_c   1.000
_cell.angle_alpha   90.00
_cell.angle_beta   90.00
_cell.angle_gamma   90.00
#
_symmetry.space_group_name_H-M   'P 1'
#
loop_
_entity.id
_entity.type
_entity.pdbx_description
1 polymer ?
#
loop_
_entity_poly.entity_id
_entity_poly.type
_entity_poly.pdbx_seq_one_letter_code
_entity_poly.pdbx_strand_id
1 'polypeptide(L)'
;MEDHEEHLMGWGDDILVAYFQIAKALASLDLPIQLPMNLVDATFIRDAQAAIVRTLTLIQEQPLDDLIHTLLRQVLLDWLNAMDLTAIQLASPKPWREELFEYTVARTLAEADLALETIHNLRGDSEE
;
A
#
# COMPACT_ATOMS: atom_id res chain seq x y z
N MET A 1 5.69 10.04 26.24
CA MET A 1 6.57 10.46 25.13
C MET A 1 7.01 9.21 24.39
N GLU A 2 7.48 8.18 25.11
CA GLU A 2 7.62 6.79 24.60
C GLU A 2 6.35 6.26 23.93
N ASP A 3 5.18 6.32 24.58
CA ASP A 3 3.94 5.76 24.02
C ASP A 3 3.53 6.35 22.64
N HIS A 4 3.83 7.63 22.40
CA HIS A 4 3.48 8.29 21.14
C HIS A 4 4.47 7.92 20.02
N GLU A 5 5.75 7.79 20.35
CA GLU A 5 6.77 7.36 19.39
C GLU A 5 6.59 5.89 19.02
N GLU A 6 6.25 5.03 19.97
CA GLU A 6 5.90 3.62 19.72
C GLU A 6 4.67 3.50 18.82
N HIS A 7 3.64 4.31 19.05
CA HIS A 7 2.43 4.32 18.22
C HIS A 7 2.73 4.75 16.77
N LEU A 8 3.55 5.79 16.60
CA LEU A 8 4.00 6.26 15.28
C LEU A 8 4.87 5.22 14.56
N MET A 9 5.69 4.45 15.29
CA MET A 9 6.48 3.36 14.70
C MET A 9 5.57 2.23 14.21
N GLY A 10 4.58 1.81 15.00
CA GLY A 10 3.62 0.77 14.60
C GLY A 10 2.87 1.14 13.32
N TRP A 11 2.46 2.41 13.20
CA TRP A 11 1.87 2.94 11.98
C TRP A 11 2.78 2.89 10.75
N GLY A 12 4.07 3.18 10.95
CA GLY A 12 5.07 3.07 9.89
C GLY A 12 5.23 1.63 9.41
N ASP A 13 5.28 0.68 10.35
CA ASP A 13 5.38 -0.75 10.05
C ASP A 13 4.17 -1.25 9.28
N ASP A 14 2.95 -0.86 9.68
CA ASP A 14 1.71 -1.27 9.00
C ASP A 14 1.64 -0.74 7.55
N ILE A 15 2.04 0.51 7.31
CA ILE A 15 2.14 1.07 5.95
C ILE A 15 3.15 0.30 5.11
N LEU A 16 4.28 -0.10 5.70
CA LEU A 16 5.30 -0.90 5.01
C LEU A 16 4.79 -2.31 4.70
N VAL A 17 4.05 -2.94 5.62
CA VAL A 17 3.40 -4.24 5.39
C VAL A 17 2.42 -4.14 4.22
N ALA A 18 1.56 -3.13 4.20
CA ALA A 18 0.63 -2.88 3.10
C ALA A 18 1.38 -2.69 1.77
N TYR A 19 2.48 -1.91 1.78
CA TYR A 19 3.33 -1.73 0.61
C TYR A 19 3.87 -3.07 0.07
N PHE A 20 4.32 -3.96 0.96
CA PHE A 20 4.83 -5.26 0.56
C PHE A 20 3.76 -6.21 0.05
N GLN A 21 2.55 -6.17 0.61
CA GLN A 21 1.40 -6.91 0.08
C GLN A 21 1.06 -6.44 -1.33
N ILE A 22 1.04 -5.13 -1.57
CA ILE A 22 0.86 -4.55 -2.91
C ILE A 22 1.97 -5.04 -3.86
N ALA A 23 3.23 -4.99 -3.45
CA ALA A 23 4.36 -5.45 -4.26
C ALA A 23 4.24 -6.93 -4.62
N LYS A 24 3.83 -7.78 -3.67
CA LYS A 24 3.55 -9.21 -3.90
C LYS A 24 2.39 -9.40 -4.87
N ALA A 25 1.28 -8.68 -4.67
CA ALA A 25 0.12 -8.76 -5.55
C ALA A 25 0.50 -8.41 -7.00
N LEU A 26 1.26 -7.33 -7.19
CA LEU A 26 1.76 -6.92 -8.50
C LEU A 26 2.74 -7.93 -9.11
N ALA A 27 3.64 -8.52 -8.32
CA ALA A 27 4.57 -9.55 -8.78
C ALA A 27 3.88 -10.87 -9.13
N SER A 28 2.72 -11.14 -8.52
CA SER A 28 1.83 -12.26 -8.88
C SER A 28 1.07 -12.00 -10.19
N LEU A 29 1.10 -10.78 -10.72
CA LEU A 29 0.61 -10.51 -12.07
C LEU A 29 1.79 -10.64 -13.04
N ASP A 30 1.55 -11.22 -14.22
CA ASP A 30 2.57 -11.30 -15.28
C ASP A 30 2.73 -9.93 -15.98
N LEU A 31 3.05 -8.91 -15.18
CA LEU A 31 3.17 -7.51 -15.59
C LEU A 31 4.62 -7.05 -15.43
N PRO A 32 5.12 -6.18 -16.33
CA PRO A 32 6.46 -5.59 -16.20
C PRO A 32 6.49 -4.46 -15.16
N ILE A 33 5.85 -4.66 -14.01
CA ILE A 33 5.75 -3.69 -12.92
C ILE A 33 6.54 -4.23 -11.74
N GLN A 34 7.56 -3.48 -11.32
CA GLN A 34 8.35 -3.81 -10.14
C GLN A 34 8.41 -2.61 -9.21
N LEU A 35 8.06 -2.84 -7.95
CA LEU A 35 8.17 -1.85 -6.90
C LEU A 35 9.56 -1.90 -6.25
N PRO A 36 10.14 -0.76 -5.85
CA PRO A 36 11.41 -0.74 -5.13
C PRO A 36 11.27 -1.45 -3.77
N MET A 37 12.24 -2.30 -3.42
CA MET A 37 12.22 -3.07 -2.17
C MET A 37 13.39 -2.75 -1.22
N ASN A 38 14.24 -1.78 -1.59
CA ASN A 38 15.43 -1.44 -0.82
C ASN A 38 15.11 -0.43 0.29
N LEU A 39 14.70 -0.93 1.45
CA LEU A 39 14.35 -0.13 2.63
C LEU A 39 15.53 0.66 3.25
N VAL A 40 16.78 0.33 2.91
CA VAL A 40 17.97 0.96 3.50
C VAL A 40 18.30 2.30 2.84
N ASP A 41 17.67 2.60 1.70
CA ASP A 41 17.87 3.86 1.00
C ASP A 41 17.13 5.02 1.67
N ALA A 42 17.84 6.12 1.91
CA ALA A 42 17.25 7.35 2.44
C ALA A 42 16.18 7.95 1.51
N THR A 43 16.19 7.59 0.21
CA THR A 43 15.16 8.01 -0.75
C THR A 43 14.01 7.02 -0.90
N PHE A 44 14.05 5.87 -0.19
CA PHE A 44 13.09 4.77 -0.37
C PHE A 44 11.63 5.24 -0.42
N ILE A 45 11.19 6.03 0.56
CA ILE A 45 9.78 6.48 0.65
C ILE A 45 9.38 7.28 -0.60
N ARG A 46 10.25 8.18 -1.06
CA ARG A 46 10.00 9.00 -2.26
C ARG A 46 9.94 8.13 -3.51
N ASP A 47 10.84 7.17 -3.61
CA ASP A 47 10.91 6.26 -4.75
C ASP A 47 9.72 5.31 -4.78
N ALA A 48 9.27 4.84 -3.62
CA ALA A 48 8.07 4.04 -3.43
C ALA A 48 6.82 4.81 -3.87
N GLN A 49 6.62 6.05 -3.40
CA GLN A 49 5.51 6.91 -3.83
C GLN A 49 5.51 7.12 -5.35
N ALA A 50 6.68 7.44 -5.93
CA ALA A 50 6.81 7.63 -7.37
C ALA A 50 6.51 6.33 -8.16
N ALA A 51 6.90 5.16 -7.63
CA ALA A 51 6.63 3.88 -8.23
C ALA A 51 5.13 3.51 -8.18
N ILE A 52 4.44 3.80 -7.08
CA ILE A 52 3.00 3.59 -6.93
C ILE A 52 2.23 4.49 -7.91
N VAL A 53 2.61 5.77 -8.06
CA VAL A 53 2.00 6.67 -9.04
C VAL A 53 2.18 6.16 -10.47
N ARG A 54 3.39 5.69 -10.84
CA ARG A 54 3.62 5.07 -12.17
C ARG A 54 2.79 3.81 -12.36
N THR A 55 2.68 2.99 -11.32
CA THR A 55 1.90 1.75 -11.34
C THR A 55 0.43 2.05 -11.62
N LEU A 56 -0.15 3.07 -10.96
CA LEU A 56 -1.54 3.51 -11.22
C LEU A 56 -1.81 3.86 -12.69
N THR A 57 -0.82 4.41 -13.40
CA THR A 57 -0.94 4.66 -14.84
C THR A 57 -0.81 3.36 -15.64
N LEU A 58 0.19 2.53 -15.32
CA LEU A 58 0.46 1.31 -16.08
C LEU A 58 -0.69 0.30 -16.01
N ILE A 59 -1.29 0.09 -14.83
CA ILE A 59 -2.37 -0.89 -14.66
C ILE A 59 -3.62 -0.57 -15.50
N GLN A 60 -3.85 0.70 -15.85
CA GLN A 60 -4.98 1.12 -16.69
C GLN A 60 -4.86 0.63 -18.13
N GLU A 61 -3.63 0.36 -18.58
CA GLU A 61 -3.33 -0.09 -19.93
C GLU A 61 -3.24 -1.61 -20.02
N GLN A 62 -3.30 -2.32 -18.89
CA GLN A 62 -3.17 -3.77 -18.85
C GLN A 62 -4.52 -4.48 -19.01
N PRO A 63 -4.56 -5.63 -19.70
CA PRO A 63 -5.77 -6.44 -19.84
C PRO A 63 -6.03 -7.24 -18.55
N LEU A 64 -6.36 -6.55 -17.47
CA LEU A 64 -6.68 -7.14 -16.17
C LEU A 64 -8.19 -7.42 -16.06
N ASP A 65 -8.54 -8.38 -15.22
CA ASP A 65 -9.92 -8.58 -14.79
C ASP A 65 -10.45 -7.31 -14.08
N ASP A 66 -11.72 -6.96 -14.29
CA ASP A 66 -12.34 -5.74 -13.76
C ASP A 66 -12.25 -5.66 -12.23
N LEU A 67 -12.36 -6.79 -11.53
CA LEU A 67 -12.25 -6.85 -10.09
C LEU A 67 -10.81 -6.60 -9.65
N ILE A 68 -9.84 -7.29 -10.27
CA ILE A 68 -8.40 -7.09 -9.99
C ILE A 68 -8.02 -5.62 -10.24
N HIS A 69 -8.41 -5.07 -11.39
CA HIS A 69 -8.11 -3.69 -11.75
C HIS A 69 -8.68 -2.71 -10.72
N THR A 70 -9.93 -2.93 -10.27
CA THR A 70 -10.58 -2.10 -9.25
C THR A 70 -9.84 -2.19 -7.91
N LEU A 71 -9.55 -3.40 -7.43
CA LEU A 71 -8.87 -3.64 -6.16
C LEU A 71 -7.46 -3.03 -6.15
N LEU A 72 -6.67 -3.26 -7.20
CA LEU A 72 -5.33 -2.67 -7.32
C LEU A 72 -5.39 -1.15 -7.36
N ARG A 73 -6.28 -0.56 -8.16
CA ARG A 73 -6.41 0.90 -8.22
C ARG A 73 -6.76 1.48 -6.85
N GLN A 74 -7.69 0.85 -6.14
CA GLN A 74 -8.12 1.28 -4.82
C GLN A 74 -6.97 1.23 -3.81
N VAL A 75 -6.33 0.07 -3.65
CA VAL A 75 -5.27 -0.11 -2.64
C VAL A 75 -4.06 0.80 -2.89
N LEU A 76 -3.69 1.02 -4.16
CA LEU A 76 -2.61 1.93 -4.53
C LEU A 76 -2.92 3.38 -4.14
N LEU A 77 -4.17 3.82 -4.32
CA LEU A 77 -4.61 5.17 -3.92
C LEU A 77 -4.68 5.30 -2.40
N ASP A 78 -5.18 4.27 -1.72
CA ASP A 78 -5.29 4.24 -0.26
C ASP A 78 -3.93 4.27 0.42
N TRP A 79 -2.95 3.55 -0.13
CA TRP A 79 -1.58 3.63 0.36
C TRP A 79 -0.98 5.04 0.19
N LEU A 80 -1.22 5.71 -0.95
CA LEU A 80 -0.80 7.11 -1.13
C LEU A 80 -1.50 8.05 -0.14
N ASN A 81 -2.79 7.86 0.10
CA ASN A 81 -3.55 8.64 1.08
C ASN A 81 -3.01 8.44 2.50
N ALA A 82 -2.66 7.21 2.87
CA ALA A 82 -2.03 6.91 4.16
C ALA A 82 -0.72 7.70 4.33
N MET A 83 0.14 7.71 3.31
CA MET A 83 1.39 8.47 3.32
C MET A 83 1.16 9.99 3.47
N ASP A 84 0.18 10.54 2.76
CA ASP A 84 -0.17 11.97 2.86
C ASP A 84 -0.72 12.31 4.25
N LEU A 85 -1.57 11.45 4.81
CA LEU A 85 -2.09 11.62 6.17
C LEU A 85 -0.98 11.55 7.22
N THR A 86 -0.01 10.65 7.09
CA THR A 86 1.19 10.62 7.95
C THR A 86 1.92 11.95 7.90
N ALA A 87 2.21 12.46 6.70
CA ALA A 87 2.93 13.72 6.53
C ALA A 87 2.18 14.91 7.17
N ILE A 88 0.85 14.95 6.99
CA ILE A 88 0.00 15.98 7.59
C ILE A 88 -0.02 15.86 9.12
N GLN A 89 -0.13 14.65 9.66
CA GLN A 89 -0.16 14.41 11.10
C GLN A 89 1.16 14.80 11.76
N LEU A 90 2.31 14.48 11.14
CA LEU A 90 3.63 14.89 11.63
C LEU A 90 3.82 16.42 11.59
N ALA A 91 3.31 17.09 10.56
CA ALA A 91 3.41 18.54 10.44
C ALA A 91 2.45 19.30 11.37
N SER A 92 1.27 18.73 11.64
CA SER A 92 0.22 19.35 12.46
C SER A 92 -0.61 18.26 13.16
N PRO A 93 -0.21 17.81 14.36
CA PRO A 93 -0.94 16.76 15.05
C PRO A 93 -2.34 17.21 15.47
N LYS A 94 -3.35 16.40 15.15
CA LYS A 94 -4.73 16.57 15.66
C LYS A 94 -5.32 15.20 16.03
N PRO A 95 -6.07 15.08 17.14
CA PRO A 95 -6.63 13.78 17.57
C PRO A 95 -7.53 13.12 16.52
N TRP A 96 -8.40 13.86 15.85
CA TRP A 96 -9.28 13.31 14.82
C TRP A 96 -8.53 12.82 13.56
N ARG A 97 -7.29 13.29 13.32
CA ARG A 97 -6.46 12.83 12.20
C ARG A 97 -5.79 11.51 12.50
N GLU A 98 -5.50 11.25 13.78
CA GLU A 98 -4.98 9.98 14.26
C GLU A 98 -6.02 8.87 14.06
N GLU A 99 -7.28 9.10 14.46
CA GLU A 99 -8.38 8.16 14.18
C GLU A 99 -8.58 7.92 12.67
N LEU A 100 -8.50 8.99 11.86
CA LEU A 100 -8.61 8.88 10.41
C LEU A 100 -7.44 8.08 9.82
N PHE A 101 -6.23 8.34 10.31
CA PHE A 101 -5.02 7.66 9.88
C PHE A 101 -5.09 6.15 10.21
N GLU A 102 -5.44 5.79 11.44
CA GLU A 102 -5.62 4.40 11.88
C GLU A 102 -6.63 3.67 10.99
N TYR A 103 -7.77 4.31 10.71
CA TYR A 103 -8.76 3.76 9.79
C TYR A 103 -8.21 3.57 8.37
N THR A 104 -7.49 4.56 7.83
CA THR A 104 -6.91 4.48 6.48
C THR A 104 -5.86 3.37 6.40
N VAL A 105 -4.99 3.21 7.40
CA VAL A 105 -4.00 2.12 7.44
C VAL A 105 -4.68 0.75 7.51
N ALA A 106 -5.62 0.57 8.45
CA ALA A 106 -6.36 -0.67 8.58
C ALA A 106 -7.11 -1.05 7.29
N ARG A 107 -7.72 -0.06 6.63
CA ARG A 107 -8.38 -0.26 5.33
C ARG A 107 -7.39 -0.64 4.24
N THR A 108 -6.25 0.05 4.16
CA THR A 108 -5.22 -0.23 3.15
C THR A 108 -4.68 -1.65 3.29
N LEU A 109 -4.42 -2.11 4.51
CA LEU A 109 -4.00 -3.49 4.79
C LEU A 109 -5.06 -4.50 4.33
N ALA A 110 -6.31 -4.31 4.75
CA ALA A 110 -7.40 -5.20 4.40
C ALA A 110 -7.62 -5.28 2.87
N GLU A 111 -7.53 -4.15 2.17
CA GLU A 111 -7.65 -4.10 0.72
C GLU A 111 -6.43 -4.72 0.01
N ALA A 112 -5.23 -4.56 0.56
CA ALA A 112 -4.01 -5.19 0.03
C ALA A 112 -4.06 -6.72 0.15
N ASP A 113 -4.50 -7.23 1.30
CA ASP A 113 -4.71 -8.66 1.52
C ASP A 113 -5.79 -9.21 0.59
N LEU A 114 -6.93 -8.52 0.48
CA LEU A 114 -8.01 -8.93 -0.41
C LEU A 114 -7.56 -8.97 -1.87
N ALA A 115 -6.77 -7.97 -2.31
CA ALA A 115 -6.23 -7.94 -3.67
C ALA A 115 -5.30 -9.13 -3.94
N LEU A 116 -4.38 -9.42 -3.01
CA LEU A 116 -3.46 -10.54 -3.11
C LEU A 116 -4.21 -11.88 -3.15
N GLU A 117 -5.14 -12.10 -2.21
CA GLU A 117 -5.95 -13.31 -2.15
C GLU A 117 -6.78 -13.51 -3.42
N THR A 118 -7.41 -12.44 -3.93
CA THR A 118 -8.20 -12.48 -5.16
C THR A 118 -7.33 -12.88 -6.36
N ILE A 119 -6.12 -12.33 -6.46
CA ILE A 119 -5.18 -12.67 -7.53
C ILE A 119 -4.76 -14.14 -7.44
N HIS A 120 -4.43 -14.64 -6.25
CA HIS A 120 -4.08 -16.06 -6.05
C HIS A 120 -5.24 -17.00 -6.41
N ASN A 121 -6.46 -16.68 -5.95
CA ASN A 121 -7.65 -17.47 -6.23
C ASN A 121 -7.97 -17.54 -7.73
N LEU A 122 -7.82 -16.44 -8.46
CA LEU A 122 -8.06 -16.41 -9.91
C LEU A 122 -7.00 -17.18 -10.72
N ARG A 123 -5.78 -17.30 -10.19
CA ARG A 123 -4.72 -18.11 -10.82
C ARG A 123 -4.84 -19.61 -10.51
N GLY A 124 -5.66 -19.98 -9.53
CA GLY A 124 -5.75 -21.35 -9.02
C GLY A 124 -4.59 -21.71 -8.09
N ASP A 125 -3.84 -20.71 -7.62
CA ASP A 125 -2.73 -20.86 -6.68
C ASP A 125 -3.25 -20.82 -5.23
N SER A 126 -4.33 -21.54 -4.93
CA SER A 126 -4.80 -21.69 -3.55
C SER A 126 -3.70 -22.42 -2.77
N GLU A 127 -3.08 -21.72 -1.82
CA GLU A 127 -2.05 -22.27 -0.94
C GLU A 127 -2.58 -23.57 -0.28
N GLU A 128 -1.96 -24.71 -0.61
CA GLU A 128 -2.02 -25.96 0.18
C GLU A 128 -1.15 -25.85 1.45
#